data_AF-A0A957Q157-F1
#
_entry.id   AF-A0A957Q157-F1
#
_cell.length_a   1.000
_cell.length_b   1.000
_cell.length_c   1.000
_cell.angle_alpha   90.00
_cell.angle_beta   90.00
_cell.angle_gamma   90.00
#
_symmetry.space_group_name_H-M   'P 1'
#
loop_
_entity.id
_entity.type
_entity.pdbx_description
1 polymer ?
#
loop_
_entity_poly.entity_id
_entity_poly.type
_entity_poly.pdbx_seq_one_letter_code
_entity_poly.pdbx_strand_id
1 'polypeptide(L)'
;VLGTLRALGMTRREIYGLILLEAGVLGALGTALGLGLGIFLGRGAVQLVTQTVNDLFFVVAVREVAIPVFTLVKGSVIGVLAALFGAAIPALEAMSVAPAGALKRSDIEDRARTALPWVSAGALLLLAIGVALLLPEFNLYIAFAGLFAVILGGALLAPVLTLWFMVGVQRVEGKQLGVISRMAPRTIVRSLSRTGVAVAALMVAVSVIIGVGIMIGSFRSTVEAWLEDVLQADIFISVPALGSNQANAALEPAVVDRLATIPGIAQTATNRTIEGVAYLADLPTATGETATGAVVADGTPVSIIALSEDLAGAERNYTAAIGDWQETWAAVEEGAVLINEPMANRYKLHVGDELALQTDRGVQRFPIVGIAVNFDVRPNVFFHDPVYRHYWDDNALSAIAVFVAPGVDVEEKVAELRAAFAGEEELLIRSNRGTRQNALDVFDRTFAITVALQLLATLVAFIGILSTLMSLQLERSREIGVLRATGMTRRQLWR
;
A
#
# COMPACT_ATOMS: atom_id res chain seq x y z
N VAL A 1 11.99 -11.39 45.78
CA VAL A 1 12.48 -12.72 45.37
C VAL A 1 13.93 -12.67 44.88
N LEU A 2 14.27 -11.91 43.84
CA LEU A 2 15.66 -11.82 43.38
C LEU A 2 16.64 -11.26 44.44
N GLY A 3 16.24 -10.21 45.16
CA GLY A 3 17.03 -9.68 46.28
C GLY A 3 17.21 -10.67 47.44
N THR A 4 16.21 -11.51 47.72
CA THR A 4 16.29 -12.54 48.77
C THR A 4 17.15 -13.72 48.33
N LEU A 5 17.11 -14.13 47.06
CA LEU A 5 18.01 -15.16 46.51
C LEU A 5 19.48 -14.72 46.54
N ARG A 6 19.76 -13.44 46.25
CA ARG A 6 21.11 -12.87 46.43
C ARG A 6 21.55 -12.84 47.90
N ALA A 7 20.63 -12.53 48.82
CA ALA A 7 20.92 -12.55 50.25
C ALA A 7 21.18 -13.98 50.79
N LEU A 8 20.62 -14.99 50.13
CA LEU A 8 20.85 -16.42 50.43
C LEU A 8 22.11 -17.00 49.78
N GLY A 9 22.90 -16.20 49.04
CA GLY A 9 24.20 -16.60 48.50
C GLY A 9 24.24 -16.88 46.99
N MET A 10 23.14 -16.72 46.26
CA MET A 10 23.09 -16.94 44.82
C MET A 10 23.97 -15.92 44.07
N THR A 11 24.84 -16.41 43.18
CA THR A 11 25.75 -15.59 42.38
C THR A 11 25.02 -14.87 41.24
N ARG A 12 25.63 -13.79 40.72
CA ARG A 12 25.08 -13.03 39.59
C ARG A 12 24.85 -13.90 38.35
N ARG A 13 25.78 -14.83 38.08
CA ARG A 13 25.72 -15.74 36.93
C ARG A 13 24.58 -16.75 37.04
N GLU A 14 24.32 -17.27 38.24
CA GLU A 14 23.20 -18.18 38.47
C GLU A 14 21.87 -17.47 38.26
N ILE A 15 21.72 -16.22 38.71
CA ILE A 15 20.49 -15.43 38.51
C ILE A 15 20.26 -15.18 37.02
N TYR A 16 21.31 -14.81 36.30
CA TYR A 16 21.25 -14.61 34.86
C TYR A 16 20.85 -15.88 34.11
N GLY A 17 21.49 -17.01 34.46
CA GLY A 17 21.16 -18.32 33.90
C GLY A 17 19.72 -18.73 34.19
N LEU A 18 19.23 -18.50 35.41
CA LEU A 18 17.84 -18.78 35.79
C LEU A 18 16.84 -17.97 34.95
N ILE A 19 17.06 -16.65 34.84
CA ILE A 19 16.16 -15.77 34.07
C ILE A 19 16.18 -16.14 32.59
N LEU A 20 17.35 -16.38 32.00
CA LEU A 20 17.46 -16.78 30.59
C LEU A 20 16.84 -18.16 30.34
N LEU A 21 16.97 -19.10 31.27
CA LEU A 21 16.38 -20.43 31.13
C LEU A 21 14.85 -20.35 31.21
N GLU A 22 14.30 -19.61 32.17
CA GLU A 22 12.86 -19.37 32.29
C GLU A 22 12.32 -18.64 31.04
N ALA A 23 13.01 -17.59 30.59
CA ALA A 23 12.68 -16.88 29.35
C ALA A 23 12.80 -17.77 28.12
N GLY A 24 13.76 -18.69 28.08
CA GLY A 24 13.94 -19.65 27.00
C GLY A 24 12.80 -20.67 26.92
N VAL A 25 12.37 -21.21 28.06
CA VAL A 25 11.23 -22.15 28.13
C VAL A 25 9.93 -21.44 27.75
N LEU A 26 9.66 -20.28 28.33
CA LEU A 26 8.48 -19.48 27.99
C LEU A 26 8.52 -19.01 26.53
N GLY A 27 9.70 -18.62 26.05
CA GLY A 27 9.95 -18.24 24.66
C GLY A 27 9.71 -19.39 23.69
N ALA A 28 10.13 -20.62 24.02
CA ALA A 28 9.88 -21.80 23.21
C ALA A 28 8.38 -22.14 23.13
N LEU A 29 7.67 -22.10 24.26
CA LEU A 29 6.21 -22.28 24.30
C LEU A 29 5.48 -21.19 23.49
N GLY A 30 5.87 -19.94 23.70
CA GLY A 30 5.32 -18.79 22.97
C GLY A 30 5.60 -18.88 21.47
N THR A 31 6.77 -19.37 21.08
CA THR A 31 7.15 -19.57 19.68
C THR A 31 6.33 -20.71 19.06
N ALA A 32 6.10 -21.82 19.77
CA ALA A 32 5.25 -22.90 19.27
C ALA A 32 3.80 -22.42 19.04
N LEU A 33 3.23 -21.69 20.00
CA LEU A 33 1.90 -21.09 19.86
C LEU A 33 1.87 -20.04 18.74
N GLY A 34 2.89 -19.18 18.67
CA GLY A 34 3.03 -18.14 17.66
C GLY A 34 3.16 -18.69 16.24
N LEU A 35 3.89 -19.80 16.07
CA LEU A 35 3.95 -20.52 14.80
C LEU A 35 2.59 -21.11 14.43
N GLY A 36 1.88 -21.74 15.38
CA GLY A 36 0.53 -22.27 15.14
C GLY A 36 -0.46 -21.17 14.71
N LEU A 37 -0.48 -20.05 15.43
CA LEU A 37 -1.28 -18.87 15.08
C LEU A 37 -0.84 -18.26 13.75
N GLY A 38 0.45 -18.15 13.50
CA GLY A 38 1.02 -17.64 12.25
C GLY A 38 0.66 -18.50 11.05
N ILE A 39 0.65 -19.83 11.20
CA ILE A 39 0.17 -20.75 10.16
C ILE A 39 -1.33 -20.55 9.91
N PHE A 40 -2.14 -20.44 10.97
CA PHE A 40 -3.58 -20.23 10.85
C PHE A 40 -3.91 -18.90 10.14
N LEU A 41 -3.32 -17.80 10.60
CA LEU A 41 -3.48 -16.48 9.99
C LEU A 41 -2.89 -16.43 8.58
N GLY A 42 -1.74 -17.07 8.36
CA GLY A 42 -1.09 -17.18 7.06
C GLY A 42 -1.96 -17.93 6.04
N ARG A 43 -2.61 -19.02 6.43
CA ARG A 43 -3.56 -19.72 5.56
C ARG A 43 -4.77 -18.86 5.22
N GLY A 44 -5.33 -18.14 6.20
CA GLY A 44 -6.43 -17.19 5.97
C GLY A 44 -6.02 -16.09 5.00
N ALA A 45 -4.84 -15.50 5.19
CA ALA A 45 -4.28 -14.52 4.27
C ALA A 45 -4.05 -15.11 2.87
N VAL A 46 -3.41 -16.28 2.76
CA VAL A 46 -3.17 -16.93 1.47
C VAL A 46 -4.47 -17.27 0.74
N GLN A 47 -5.54 -17.68 1.43
CA GLN A 47 -6.83 -17.93 0.80
C GLN A 47 -7.42 -16.65 0.15
N LEU A 48 -7.24 -15.49 0.79
CA LEU A 48 -7.59 -14.19 0.21
C LEU A 48 -6.76 -13.89 -1.05
N VAL A 49 -5.51 -14.36 -1.12
CA VAL A 49 -4.58 -14.14 -2.25
C VAL A 49 -4.75 -15.12 -3.39
N THR A 50 -4.98 -16.41 -3.10
CA THR A 50 -5.09 -17.46 -4.12
C THR A 50 -6.34 -17.25 -4.96
N GLN A 51 -7.38 -16.62 -4.41
CA GLN A 51 -8.51 -16.12 -5.21
C GLN A 51 -8.07 -14.99 -6.17
N THR A 52 -7.14 -14.12 -5.77
CA THR A 52 -6.62 -13.02 -6.61
C THR A 52 -5.75 -13.48 -7.78
N VAL A 53 -4.85 -14.43 -7.54
CA VAL A 53 -3.85 -14.86 -8.54
C VAL A 53 -4.46 -15.73 -9.65
N ASN A 54 -5.39 -16.62 -9.27
CA ASN A 54 -6.06 -17.52 -10.22
C ASN A 54 -6.89 -16.76 -11.28
N ASP A 55 -7.41 -15.58 -10.94
CA ASP A 55 -8.31 -14.82 -11.82
C ASP A 55 -7.55 -13.84 -12.74
N LEU A 56 -6.35 -13.38 -12.36
CA LEU A 56 -5.67 -12.27 -13.05
C LEU A 56 -4.56 -12.68 -13.99
N PHE A 57 -3.74 -13.67 -13.63
CA PHE A 57 -2.49 -13.92 -14.35
C PHE A 57 -2.40 -15.30 -14.97
N PHE A 58 -2.94 -16.36 -14.34
CA PHE A 58 -3.03 -17.71 -14.92
C PHE A 58 -3.90 -18.60 -14.02
N VAL A 59 -4.53 -19.64 -14.60
CA VAL A 59 -4.99 -20.83 -13.88
C VAL A 59 -3.79 -21.66 -13.41
N VAL A 60 -2.86 -21.06 -12.65
CA VAL A 60 -1.93 -21.86 -11.85
C VAL A 60 -2.69 -22.18 -10.59
N ALA A 61 -3.35 -23.33 -10.58
CA ALA A 61 -3.83 -23.94 -9.35
C ALA A 61 -2.64 -24.02 -8.38
N VAL A 62 -2.49 -23.01 -7.51
CA VAL A 62 -1.56 -23.06 -6.38
C VAL A 62 -2.14 -24.12 -5.45
N ARG A 63 -1.80 -25.37 -5.76
CA ARG A 63 -2.55 -26.52 -5.29
C ARG A 63 -2.23 -26.88 -3.85
N GLU A 64 -1.23 -26.27 -3.23
CA GLU A 64 -0.92 -26.50 -1.82
C GLU A 64 -0.03 -25.38 -1.25
N VAL A 65 -0.41 -24.84 -0.09
CA VAL A 65 0.47 -24.00 0.73
C VAL A 65 1.47 -24.93 1.43
N ALA A 66 2.53 -25.31 0.73
CA ALA A 66 3.62 -26.06 1.33
C ALA A 66 4.41 -25.10 2.24
N ILE A 67 4.26 -25.26 3.56
CA ILE A 67 5.04 -24.49 4.53
C ILE A 67 6.40 -25.19 4.65
N PRO A 68 7.49 -24.61 4.12
CA PRO A 68 8.79 -25.27 4.14
C PRO A 68 9.22 -25.47 5.59
N VAL A 69 9.74 -26.65 5.92
CA VAL A 69 10.29 -26.94 7.26
C VAL A 69 11.35 -25.89 7.63
N PHE A 70 12.12 -25.42 6.66
CA PHE A 70 13.11 -24.36 6.83
C PHE A 70 12.50 -23.04 7.37
N THR A 71 11.29 -22.66 6.92
CA THR A 71 10.59 -21.47 7.41
C THR A 71 10.16 -21.63 8.86
N LEU A 72 9.68 -22.82 9.24
CA LEU A 72 9.31 -23.13 10.62
C LEU A 72 10.54 -23.12 11.54
N VAL A 73 11.66 -23.68 11.10
CA VAL A 73 12.92 -23.66 11.86
C VAL A 73 13.43 -22.22 12.01
N LYS A 74 13.44 -21.44 10.93
CA LYS A 74 13.85 -20.03 10.97
C LYS A 74 12.97 -19.21 11.93
N GLY A 75 11.65 -19.38 11.84
CA GLY A 75 10.71 -18.74 12.77
C GLY A 75 10.91 -19.19 14.21
N SER A 76 11.20 -20.47 14.43
CA SER A 76 11.50 -21.03 15.76
C SER A 76 12.74 -20.39 16.38
N VAL A 77 13.83 -20.31 15.61
CA VAL A 77 15.10 -19.73 16.04
C VAL A 77 14.93 -18.23 16.33
N ILE A 78 14.27 -17.49 15.43
CA ILE A 78 14.03 -16.05 15.62
C ILE A 78 13.15 -15.80 16.86
N GLY A 79 12.08 -16.59 17.06
CA GLY A 79 11.19 -16.42 18.21
C GLY A 79 11.89 -16.65 19.55
N VAL A 80 12.67 -17.73 19.65
CA VAL A 80 13.45 -18.03 20.87
C VAL A 80 14.55 -16.98 21.09
N LEU A 81 15.29 -16.61 20.05
CA LEU A 81 16.32 -15.57 20.17
C LEU A 81 15.72 -14.22 20.59
N ALA A 82 14.57 -13.83 20.03
CA ALA A 82 13.89 -12.59 20.40
C ALA A 82 13.48 -12.60 21.89
N ALA A 83 12.96 -13.72 22.39
CA ALA A 83 12.64 -13.87 23.82
C ALA A 83 13.89 -13.76 24.71
N LEU A 84 14.99 -14.40 24.30
CA LEU A 84 16.27 -14.33 25.03
C LEU A 84 16.86 -12.91 25.02
N PHE A 85 16.85 -12.22 23.87
CA PHE A 85 17.31 -10.84 23.77
C PHE A 85 16.44 -9.89 24.62
N GLY A 86 15.11 -10.07 24.58
CA GLY A 86 14.17 -9.30 25.40
C GLY A 86 14.37 -9.50 26.90
N ALA A 87 14.77 -10.71 27.33
CA ALA A 87 15.08 -11.02 28.73
C ALA A 87 16.51 -10.65 29.13
N ALA A 88 17.46 -10.61 28.20
CA ALA A 88 18.87 -10.39 28.49
C ALA A 88 19.14 -9.02 29.12
N ILE A 89 18.51 -7.95 28.61
CA ILE A 89 18.69 -6.59 29.15
C ILE A 89 18.15 -6.50 30.59
N PRO A 90 16.88 -6.88 30.88
CA PRO A 90 16.39 -6.95 32.27
C PRO A 90 17.20 -7.88 33.18
N ALA A 91 17.71 -9.01 32.66
CA ALA A 91 18.53 -9.94 33.43
C ALA A 91 19.89 -9.31 33.81
N LEU A 92 20.51 -8.56 32.89
CA LEU A 92 21.73 -7.79 33.15
C LEU A 92 21.49 -6.70 34.21
N GLU A 93 20.37 -5.99 34.11
CA GLU A 93 19.99 -4.99 35.11
C GLU A 93 19.74 -5.63 36.48
N ALA A 94 19.01 -6.75 36.55
CA ALA A 94 18.74 -7.49 37.78
C ALA A 94 20.02 -7.97 38.49
N MET A 95 21.08 -8.29 37.74
CA MET A 95 22.40 -8.60 38.31
C MET A 95 23.10 -7.38 38.92
N SER A 96 22.82 -6.18 38.42
CA SER A 96 23.50 -4.95 38.82
C SER A 96 22.92 -4.33 40.10
N VAL A 97 21.67 -4.65 40.45
CA VAL A 97 21.00 -4.09 41.63
C VAL A 97 21.60 -4.66 42.93
N ALA A 98 22.17 -3.77 43.75
CA ALA A 98 22.70 -4.13 45.07
C ALA A 98 21.55 -4.55 46.02
N PRO A 99 21.76 -5.54 46.92
CA PRO A 99 20.72 -6.07 47.81
C PRO A 99 20.01 -5.00 48.67
N ALA A 100 20.71 -3.93 49.03
CA ALA A 100 20.17 -2.79 49.79
C ALA A 100 19.57 -1.67 48.90
N GLY A 101 19.92 -1.62 47.61
CA GLY A 101 19.47 -0.60 46.64
C GLY A 101 18.17 -0.96 45.91
N ALA A 102 17.71 -2.21 46.01
CA ALA A 102 16.47 -2.70 45.39
C ALA A 102 15.18 -1.97 45.84
N LEU A 103 15.28 -1.03 46.78
CA LEU A 103 14.17 -0.23 47.30
C LEU A 103 14.06 1.18 46.67
N LYS A 104 15.03 1.64 45.86
CA LYS A 104 14.97 2.98 45.24
C LYS A 104 14.57 2.92 43.76
N ARG A 105 13.26 2.80 43.54
CA ARG A 105 12.60 3.00 42.23
C ARG A 105 12.84 4.40 41.64
N SER A 106 13.31 5.35 42.45
CA SER A 106 13.72 6.70 42.03
C SER A 106 14.74 6.67 40.90
N ASP A 107 15.71 5.76 40.95
CA ASP A 107 16.93 5.90 40.14
C ASP A 107 16.70 5.62 38.64
N ILE A 108 15.74 4.75 38.29
CA ILE A 108 15.37 4.45 36.89
C ILE A 108 14.56 5.59 36.29
N GLU A 109 13.59 6.10 37.05
CA GLU A 109 12.73 7.19 36.61
C GLU A 109 13.51 8.52 36.52
N ASP A 110 14.45 8.74 37.43
CA ASP A 110 15.36 9.90 37.42
C ASP A 110 16.29 9.84 36.20
N ARG A 111 16.85 8.68 35.84
CA ARG A 111 17.61 8.51 34.58
C ARG A 111 16.77 8.79 33.35
N ALA A 112 15.56 8.24 33.28
CA ALA A 112 14.66 8.46 32.15
C ALA A 112 14.30 9.94 31.98
N ARG A 113 14.02 10.65 33.09
CA ARG A 113 13.76 12.09 33.10
C ARG A 113 14.97 12.92 32.68
N THR A 114 16.17 12.53 33.08
CA THR A 114 17.41 13.26 32.75
C THR A 114 17.80 13.05 31.28
N ALA A 115 17.53 11.86 30.72
CA ALA A 115 17.75 11.56 29.30
C ALA A 115 16.69 12.19 28.36
N LEU A 116 15.49 12.47 28.88
CA LEU A 116 14.35 12.97 28.11
C LEU A 116 14.65 14.18 27.18
N PRO A 117 15.32 15.27 27.61
CA PRO A 117 15.61 16.39 26.72
C PRO A 117 16.56 16.01 25.58
N TRP A 118 17.56 15.16 25.86
CA TRP A 118 18.51 14.68 24.85
C TRP A 118 17.85 13.74 23.83
N VAL A 119 17.01 12.83 24.31
CA VAL A 119 16.21 11.95 23.44
C VAL A 119 15.28 12.78 22.55
N SER A 120 14.69 13.84 23.09
CA SER A 120 13.78 14.72 22.34
C SER A 120 14.50 15.57 21.31
N ALA A 121 15.69 16.09 21.66
CA ALA A 121 16.54 16.80 20.70
C ALA A 121 16.98 15.87 19.56
N GLY A 122 17.40 14.64 19.88
CA GLY A 122 17.70 13.62 18.87
C GLY A 122 16.48 13.24 18.02
N ALA A 123 15.30 13.18 18.62
CA ALA A 123 14.04 12.91 17.93
C ALA A 123 13.65 14.02 16.95
N LEU A 124 13.77 15.28 17.35
CA LEU A 124 13.56 16.45 16.49
C LEU A 124 14.57 16.50 15.34
N LEU A 125 15.85 16.18 15.62
CA LEU A 125 16.88 16.08 14.59
C LEU A 125 16.55 14.96 13.58
N LEU A 126 16.15 13.78 14.06
CA LEU A 126 15.73 12.67 13.19
C LEU A 126 14.51 13.03 12.35
N LEU A 127 13.53 13.75 12.92
CA LEU A 127 12.38 14.25 12.17
C LEU A 127 12.80 15.26 11.10
N ALA A 128 13.66 16.23 11.45
CA ALA A 128 14.16 17.22 10.50
C ALA A 128 14.95 16.58 9.36
N ILE A 129 15.82 15.62 9.66
CA ILE A 129 16.54 14.82 8.66
C ILE A 129 15.55 14.03 7.81
N GLY A 130 14.59 13.34 8.45
CA GLY A 130 13.60 12.54 7.75
C GLY A 130 12.77 13.35 6.75
N VAL A 131 12.29 14.53 7.16
CA VAL A 131 11.57 15.47 6.27
C VAL A 131 12.49 16.01 5.18
N ALA A 132 13.73 16.38 5.51
CA ALA A 132 14.69 16.86 4.51
C ALA A 132 15.02 15.79 3.44
N LEU A 133 15.06 14.51 3.82
CA LEU A 133 15.25 13.40 2.88
C LEU A 133 14.01 13.09 2.03
N LEU A 134 12.84 13.64 2.37
CA LEU A 134 11.58 13.48 1.63
C LEU A 134 11.26 14.65 0.69
N LEU A 135 11.93 15.80 0.83
CA LEU A 135 11.66 16.99 0.01
C LEU A 135 12.13 16.84 -1.44
N PRO A 136 13.31 16.27 -1.74
CA PRO A 136 13.77 16.07 -3.12
C PRO A 136 13.26 14.75 -3.70
N GLU A 137 13.18 14.65 -5.02
CA GLU A 137 12.89 13.41 -5.77
C GLU A 137 14.07 12.43 -5.72
N PHE A 138 14.49 12.08 -4.51
CA PHE A 138 15.57 11.14 -4.29
C PHE A 138 15.15 9.71 -4.63
N ASN A 139 16.18 8.86 -4.80
CA ASN A 139 16.02 7.43 -4.94
C ASN A 139 15.10 6.86 -3.84
N LEU A 140 14.23 5.91 -4.22
CA LEU A 140 13.33 5.16 -3.36
C LEU A 140 13.95 4.73 -2.01
N TYR A 141 15.21 4.28 -1.99
CA TYR A 141 15.88 3.89 -0.75
C TYR A 141 16.04 5.05 0.26
N ILE A 142 16.31 6.26 -0.26
CA ILE A 142 16.47 7.47 0.56
C ILE A 142 15.11 7.89 1.10
N ALA A 143 14.05 7.82 0.29
CA ALA A 143 12.69 8.09 0.73
C ALA A 143 12.26 7.13 1.85
N PHE A 144 12.56 5.83 1.73
CA PHE A 144 12.30 4.86 2.80
C PHE A 144 13.11 5.13 4.08
N ALA A 145 14.38 5.52 3.94
CA ALA A 145 15.19 5.92 5.10
C ALA A 145 14.64 7.19 5.77
N GLY A 146 14.18 8.17 4.98
CA GLY A 146 13.50 9.37 5.46
C GLY A 146 12.22 9.05 6.21
N LEU A 147 11.36 8.21 5.64
CA LEU A 147 10.13 7.75 6.29
C LEU A 147 10.42 7.01 7.61
N PHE A 148 11.42 6.13 7.63
CA PHE A 148 11.85 5.45 8.85
C PHE A 148 12.31 6.44 9.92
N ALA A 149 13.11 7.45 9.54
CA ALA A 149 13.56 8.49 10.44
C ALA A 149 12.41 9.34 10.99
N VAL A 150 11.39 9.65 10.17
CA VAL A 150 10.17 10.35 10.61
C VAL A 150 9.38 9.51 11.62
N ILE A 151 9.13 8.23 11.33
CA ILE A 151 8.38 7.34 12.23
C ILE A 151 9.13 7.16 13.55
N LEU A 152 10.45 6.94 13.49
CA LEU A 152 11.29 6.75 14.68
C LEU A 152 11.41 8.04 15.50
N GLY A 153 11.63 9.18 14.85
CA GLY A 153 11.68 10.48 15.51
C GLY A 153 10.34 10.83 16.15
N GLY A 154 9.22 10.57 15.48
CA GLY A 154 7.89 10.67 16.08
C GLY A 154 7.75 9.79 17.32
N ALA A 155 8.12 8.50 17.22
CA ALA A 155 8.05 7.55 18.34
C ALA A 155 8.85 8.01 19.56
N LEU A 156 10.05 8.56 19.34
CA LEU A 156 10.91 9.08 20.41
C LEU A 156 10.37 10.38 21.04
N LEU A 157 9.52 11.13 20.34
CA LEU A 157 8.82 12.29 20.93
C LEU A 157 7.63 11.90 21.81
N ALA A 158 7.08 10.69 21.67
CA ALA A 158 5.88 10.27 22.39
C ALA A 158 5.96 10.44 23.92
N PRO A 159 7.07 10.13 24.62
CA PRO A 159 7.18 10.37 26.06
C PRO A 159 7.06 11.87 26.43
N VAL A 160 7.71 12.76 25.68
CA VAL A 160 7.60 14.21 25.93
C VAL A 160 6.21 14.72 25.61
N LEU A 161 5.63 14.32 24.49
CA LEU A 161 4.25 14.69 24.15
C LEU A 161 3.26 14.24 25.24
N THR A 162 3.44 13.02 25.76
CA THR A 162 2.64 12.50 26.88
C THR A 162 2.83 13.35 28.14
N LEU A 163 4.06 13.74 28.47
CA LEU A 163 4.35 14.61 29.62
C LEU A 163 3.68 15.98 29.46
N TRP A 164 3.84 16.63 28.31
CA TRP A 164 3.25 17.94 28.01
C TRP A 164 1.74 17.89 28.08
N PHE A 165 1.13 16.86 27.48
CA PHE A 165 -0.30 16.64 27.53
C PHE A 165 -0.79 16.46 28.97
N MET A 166 -0.14 15.60 29.77
CA MET A 166 -0.53 15.35 31.16
C MET A 166 -0.32 16.57 32.06
N VAL A 167 0.72 17.38 31.84
CA VAL A 167 0.91 18.66 32.54
C VAL A 167 -0.18 19.66 32.16
N GLY A 168 -0.58 19.71 30.89
CA GLY A 168 -1.72 20.50 30.42
C GLY A 168 -3.02 20.09 31.12
N VAL A 169 -3.32 18.79 31.15
CA VAL A 169 -4.49 18.23 31.85
C VAL A 169 -4.45 18.60 33.35
N GLN A 170 -3.30 18.47 34.02
CA GLN A 170 -3.16 18.86 35.43
C GLN A 170 -3.46 20.35 35.67
N ARG A 171 -3.12 21.22 34.71
CA ARG A 171 -3.37 22.67 34.80
C ARG A 171 -4.87 22.98 34.67
N VAL A 172 -5.59 22.23 33.84
CA VAL A 172 -7.04 22.39 33.59
C VAL A 172 -7.86 21.78 34.72
N GLU A 173 -7.53 20.56 35.17
CA GLU A 173 -8.21 19.90 36.30
C GLU A 173 -8.04 20.64 37.64
N GLY A 174 -7.07 21.56 37.70
CA GLY A 174 -6.72 22.37 38.85
C GLY A 174 -7.87 23.14 39.51
N LYS A 175 -9.04 23.31 38.87
CA LYS A 175 -10.13 24.12 39.41
C LYS A 175 -11.48 23.42 39.65
N GLN A 176 -11.75 22.24 39.09
CA GLN A 176 -13.13 21.69 39.07
C GLN A 176 -13.32 20.22 39.49
N LEU A 177 -12.29 19.36 39.49
CA LEU A 177 -12.49 17.89 39.53
C LEU A 177 -11.97 17.13 40.77
N GLY A 178 -11.61 17.84 41.85
CA GLY A 178 -11.26 17.22 43.14
C GLY A 178 -9.90 16.51 43.17
N VAL A 179 -9.61 15.81 44.28
CA VAL A 179 -8.28 15.24 44.55
C VAL A 179 -8.01 13.95 43.74
N ILE A 180 -9.06 13.20 43.40
CA ILE A 180 -8.96 11.91 42.70
C ILE A 180 -8.55 12.11 41.23
N SER A 181 -9.12 13.11 40.54
CA SER A 181 -8.78 13.38 39.12
C SER A 181 -7.29 13.67 38.95
N ARG A 182 -6.71 14.46 39.88
CA ARG A 182 -5.29 14.82 39.88
C ARG A 182 -4.35 13.64 40.10
N MET A 183 -4.84 12.49 40.60
CA MET A 183 -3.99 11.31 40.83
C MET A 183 -3.57 10.66 39.51
N ALA A 184 -4.48 10.52 38.55
CA ALA A 184 -4.21 9.79 37.31
C ALA A 184 -3.12 10.45 36.43
N PRO A 185 -3.18 11.75 36.11
CA PRO A 185 -2.12 12.43 35.35
C PRO A 185 -0.77 12.42 36.10
N ARG A 186 -0.80 12.51 37.43
CA ARG A 186 0.43 12.44 38.25
C ARG A 186 1.05 11.06 38.23
N THR A 187 0.24 10.01 38.23
CA THR A 187 0.74 8.64 38.11
C THR A 187 1.40 8.43 36.75
N ILE A 188 0.77 8.87 35.65
CA ILE A 188 1.34 8.73 34.30
C ILE A 188 2.71 9.42 34.20
N VAL A 189 2.81 10.66 34.70
CA VAL A 189 4.05 11.43 34.73
C VAL A 189 5.14 10.79 35.62
N ARG A 190 4.78 10.01 36.64
CA ARG A 190 5.71 9.28 37.52
C ARG A 190 6.16 7.93 36.97
N SER A 191 5.51 7.43 35.92
CA SER A 191 5.82 6.15 35.28
C SER A 191 6.20 6.34 33.81
N LEU A 192 6.90 7.44 33.50
CA LEU A 192 7.17 7.87 32.13
C LEU A 192 8.03 6.85 31.38
N SER A 193 8.98 6.24 32.08
CA SER A 193 9.86 5.19 31.54
C SER A 193 9.10 4.01 30.92
N ARG A 194 7.92 3.66 31.43
CA ARG A 194 7.10 2.55 30.91
C ARG A 194 5.92 3.03 30.07
N THR A 195 5.20 4.05 30.52
CA THR A 195 4.04 4.59 29.82
C THR A 195 4.44 5.25 28.49
N GLY A 196 5.57 5.96 28.44
CA GLY A 196 6.08 6.58 27.22
C GLY A 196 6.41 5.56 26.14
N VAL A 197 7.03 4.42 26.49
CA VAL A 197 7.36 3.35 25.54
C VAL A 197 6.10 2.68 25.01
N ALA A 198 5.11 2.41 25.89
CA ALA A 198 3.83 1.84 25.47
C ALA A 198 3.05 2.77 24.54
N VAL A 199 3.03 4.08 24.84
CA VAL A 199 2.40 5.10 23.98
C VAL A 199 3.15 5.22 22.64
N ALA A 200 4.49 5.19 22.65
CA ALA A 200 5.30 5.20 21.43
C ALA A 200 4.98 4.01 20.53
N ALA A 201 4.92 2.80 21.09
CA ALA A 201 4.57 1.58 20.35
C ALA A 201 3.16 1.67 19.75
N LEU A 202 2.17 2.15 20.51
CA LEU A 202 0.81 2.37 20.02
C LEU A 202 0.79 3.40 18.89
N MET A 203 1.50 4.52 19.06
CA MET A 203 1.54 5.60 18.09
C MET A 203 2.17 5.14 16.77
N VAL A 204 3.25 4.34 16.81
CA VAL A 204 3.84 3.74 15.60
C VAL A 204 2.85 2.81 14.93
N ALA A 205 2.20 1.91 15.69
CA ALA A 205 1.22 0.98 15.13
C ALA A 205 0.05 1.73 14.45
N VAL A 206 -0.55 2.69 15.14
CA VAL A 206 -1.67 3.51 14.61
C VAL A 206 -1.22 4.34 13.41
N SER A 207 -0.02 4.93 13.46
CA SER A 207 0.53 5.73 12.37
C SER A 207 0.71 4.90 11.09
N VAL A 208 1.30 3.70 11.20
CA VAL A 208 1.46 2.79 10.05
C VAL A 208 0.10 2.38 9.49
N ILE A 209 -0.87 2.09 10.36
CA ILE A 209 -2.23 1.71 9.94
C ILE A 209 -2.89 2.83 9.14
N ILE A 210 -2.85 4.06 9.67
CA ILE A 210 -3.44 5.23 9.02
C ILE A 210 -2.70 5.56 7.73
N GLY A 211 -1.36 5.57 7.75
CA GLY A 211 -0.55 5.90 6.57
C GLY A 211 -0.77 4.94 5.41
N VAL A 212 -0.73 3.64 5.67
CA VAL A 212 -1.00 2.62 4.64
C VAL A 212 -2.46 2.68 4.17
N GLY A 213 -3.41 2.88 5.09
CA GLY A 213 -4.83 3.02 4.74
C GLY A 213 -5.11 4.22 3.82
N ILE A 214 -4.52 5.38 4.13
CA ILE A 214 -4.60 6.59 3.29
C ILE A 214 -3.97 6.34 1.93
N MET A 215 -2.79 5.71 1.87
CA MET A 215 -2.11 5.39 0.61
C MET A 215 -2.95 4.49 -0.29
N ILE A 216 -3.54 3.41 0.25
CA ILE A 216 -4.41 2.50 -0.51
C ILE A 216 -5.68 3.24 -0.96
N GLY A 217 -6.30 4.02 -0.07
CA GLY A 217 -7.50 4.78 -0.36
C GLY A 217 -7.29 5.86 -1.43
N SER A 218 -6.18 6.60 -1.37
CA SER A 218 -5.86 7.62 -2.37
C SER A 218 -5.57 6.98 -3.72
N PHE A 219 -4.81 5.89 -3.75
CA PHE A 219 -4.51 5.18 -4.99
C PHE A 219 -5.78 4.59 -5.62
N ARG A 220 -6.68 4.01 -4.79
CA ARG A 220 -7.99 3.54 -5.24
C ARG A 220 -8.81 4.67 -5.86
N SER A 221 -8.88 5.82 -5.18
CA SER A 221 -9.63 6.98 -5.67
C SER A 221 -9.08 7.49 -7.00
N THR A 222 -7.77 7.49 -7.20
CA THR A 222 -7.16 7.91 -8.47
C THR A 222 -7.42 6.88 -9.58
N VAL A 223 -7.38 5.58 -9.28
CA VAL A 223 -7.77 4.52 -10.24
C VAL A 223 -9.25 4.65 -10.61
N GLU A 224 -10.11 4.93 -9.63
CA GLU A 224 -11.53 5.11 -9.86
C GLU A 224 -11.83 6.29 -10.78
N ALA A 225 -11.18 7.45 -10.54
CA ALA A 225 -11.27 8.60 -11.42
C ALA A 225 -10.75 8.28 -12.84
N TRP A 226 -9.60 7.60 -12.94
CA TRP A 226 -9.06 7.19 -14.24
C TRP A 226 -9.96 6.20 -14.99
N LEU A 227 -10.63 5.29 -14.28
CA LEU A 227 -11.60 4.37 -14.89
C LEU A 227 -12.82 5.13 -15.40
N GLU A 228 -13.25 6.20 -14.74
CA GLU A 228 -14.29 7.10 -15.26
C GLU A 228 -13.82 7.76 -16.56
N ASP A 229 -12.58 8.28 -16.60
CA ASP A 229 -12.02 8.93 -17.80
C ASP A 229 -11.94 7.96 -19.00
N VAL A 230 -11.52 6.71 -18.78
CA VAL A 230 -11.26 5.74 -19.87
C VAL A 230 -12.51 4.94 -20.25
N LEU A 231 -13.36 4.59 -19.29
CA LEU A 231 -14.58 3.82 -19.54
C LEU A 231 -15.76 4.77 -19.71
N GLN A 232 -15.85 5.41 -20.87
CA GLN A 232 -16.91 6.39 -21.17
C GLN A 232 -18.13 5.76 -21.85
N ALA A 233 -17.95 4.65 -22.58
CA ALA A 233 -19.04 3.96 -23.26
C ALA A 233 -19.89 3.11 -22.31
N ASP A 234 -21.19 2.99 -22.60
CA ASP A 234 -22.13 2.23 -21.77
C ASP A 234 -21.90 0.71 -21.83
N ILE A 235 -21.51 0.20 -23.01
CA ILE A 235 -21.32 -1.22 -23.27
C ILE A 235 -20.01 -1.42 -24.03
N PHE A 236 -19.23 -2.41 -23.60
CA PHE A 236 -18.01 -2.87 -24.28
C PHE A 236 -18.23 -4.27 -24.84
N ILE A 237 -17.85 -4.45 -26.10
CA ILE A 237 -17.94 -5.70 -26.85
C ILE A 237 -16.54 -6.09 -27.30
N SER A 238 -16.10 -7.28 -26.94
CA SER A 238 -14.82 -7.84 -27.37
C SER A 238 -14.94 -9.34 -27.62
N VAL A 239 -13.92 -9.97 -28.18
CA VAL A 239 -13.89 -11.44 -28.34
C VAL A 239 -13.33 -12.08 -27.06
N PRO A 240 -13.85 -13.24 -26.62
CA PRO A 240 -13.22 -14.04 -25.58
C PRO A 240 -11.79 -14.40 -25.97
N ALA A 241 -10.84 -13.93 -25.18
CA ALA A 241 -9.45 -14.33 -25.30
C ALA A 241 -9.07 -15.34 -24.20
N LEU A 242 -8.15 -16.24 -24.53
CA LEU A 242 -7.60 -17.23 -23.58
C LEU A 242 -6.70 -16.59 -22.49
N GLY A 243 -6.57 -15.26 -22.47
CA GLY A 243 -5.87 -14.49 -21.45
C GLY A 243 -6.64 -13.22 -21.07
N SER A 244 -6.55 -12.83 -19.80
CA SER A 244 -7.30 -11.71 -19.18
C SER A 244 -7.04 -10.33 -19.79
N ASN A 245 -5.99 -10.18 -20.62
CA ASN A 245 -5.50 -8.88 -21.10
C ASN A 245 -5.08 -8.85 -22.59
N GLN A 246 -5.47 -9.84 -23.40
CA GLN A 246 -5.13 -9.90 -24.83
C GLN A 246 -6.38 -9.95 -25.70
N ALA A 247 -6.95 -8.81 -26.07
CA ALA A 247 -7.91 -8.75 -27.18
C ALA A 247 -7.17 -8.81 -28.54
N ASN A 248 -6.36 -9.85 -28.73
CA ASN A 248 -5.64 -10.11 -29.99
C ASN A 248 -6.54 -10.81 -31.01
N ALA A 249 -7.68 -11.35 -30.57
CA ALA A 249 -8.70 -11.89 -31.46
C ALA A 249 -9.42 -10.73 -32.18
N ALA A 250 -9.47 -10.84 -33.50
CA ALA A 250 -10.03 -9.82 -34.37
C ALA A 250 -11.56 -9.96 -34.46
N LEU A 251 -12.27 -8.87 -34.20
CA LEU A 251 -13.66 -8.67 -34.59
C LEU A 251 -13.71 -8.30 -36.08
N GLU A 252 -14.66 -8.89 -36.80
CA GLU A 252 -14.94 -8.47 -38.16
C GLU A 252 -15.62 -7.09 -38.16
N PRO A 253 -15.24 -6.17 -39.06
CA PRO A 253 -15.88 -4.85 -39.17
C PRO A 253 -17.40 -4.92 -39.40
N ALA A 254 -17.90 -6.01 -40.00
CA ALA A 254 -19.33 -6.24 -40.23
C ALA A 254 -20.17 -6.26 -38.94
N VAL A 255 -19.55 -6.56 -37.79
CA VAL A 255 -20.22 -6.52 -36.47
C VAL A 255 -20.60 -5.09 -36.11
N VAL A 256 -19.77 -4.10 -36.45
CA VAL A 256 -20.04 -2.68 -36.21
C VAL A 256 -21.26 -2.22 -37.02
N ASP A 257 -21.30 -2.61 -38.30
CA ASP A 257 -22.42 -2.26 -39.19
C ASP A 257 -23.75 -2.86 -38.68
N ARG A 258 -23.72 -4.10 -38.17
CA ARG A 258 -24.89 -4.71 -37.53
C ARG A 258 -25.31 -3.97 -36.26
N LEU A 259 -24.37 -3.62 -35.39
CA LEU A 259 -24.68 -2.89 -34.17
C LEU A 259 -25.34 -1.54 -34.48
N ALA A 260 -24.90 -0.84 -35.52
CA ALA A 260 -25.52 0.41 -35.96
C ALA A 260 -26.99 0.25 -36.41
N THR A 261 -27.43 -0.96 -36.79
CA THR A 261 -28.82 -1.22 -37.20
C THR A 261 -29.76 -1.53 -36.02
N ILE A 262 -29.24 -1.79 -34.82
CA ILE A 262 -30.03 -2.21 -33.66
C ILE A 262 -30.66 -0.97 -32.99
N PRO A 263 -32.00 -0.95 -32.78
CA PRO A 263 -32.66 0.17 -32.12
C PRO A 263 -32.14 0.41 -30.70
N GLY A 264 -31.91 1.69 -30.37
CA GLY A 264 -31.46 2.12 -29.05
C GLY A 264 -29.95 2.24 -28.89
N ILE A 265 -29.16 2.00 -29.96
CA ILE A 265 -27.74 2.37 -30.02
C ILE A 265 -27.63 3.77 -30.62
N ALA A 266 -26.93 4.68 -29.94
CA ALA A 266 -26.73 6.06 -30.36
C ALA A 266 -25.43 6.24 -31.16
N GLN A 267 -24.33 5.64 -30.68
CA GLN A 267 -23.01 5.75 -31.28
C GLN A 267 -22.20 4.49 -31.01
N THR A 268 -21.28 4.16 -31.93
CA THR A 268 -20.28 3.11 -31.75
C THR A 268 -18.89 3.69 -32.01
N ALA A 269 -17.94 3.34 -31.17
CA ALA A 269 -16.54 3.62 -31.38
C ALA A 269 -15.75 2.31 -31.37
N THR A 270 -14.65 2.28 -32.10
CA THR A 270 -13.86 1.06 -32.28
C THR A 270 -12.44 1.29 -31.84
N ASN A 271 -11.81 0.24 -31.33
CA ASN A 271 -10.38 0.24 -31.11
C ASN A 271 -9.72 -1.00 -31.70
N ARG A 272 -8.42 -0.87 -31.97
CA ARG A 272 -7.55 -1.97 -32.36
C ARG A 272 -6.29 -1.90 -31.51
N THR A 273 -5.94 -3.00 -30.87
CA THR A 273 -4.71 -3.11 -30.07
C THR A 273 -3.82 -4.18 -30.65
N ILE A 274 -2.57 -3.82 -30.94
CA ILE A 274 -1.53 -4.75 -31.39
C ILE A 274 -0.24 -4.53 -30.60
N GLU A 275 0.62 -5.54 -30.56
CA GLU A 275 1.99 -5.38 -30.09
C GLU A 275 2.88 -4.94 -31.25
N GLY A 276 3.57 -3.81 -31.06
CA GLY A 276 4.51 -3.24 -32.01
C GLY A 276 5.90 -3.07 -31.40
N VAL A 277 6.83 -2.55 -32.19
CA VAL A 277 8.21 -2.29 -31.77
C VAL A 277 8.56 -0.83 -31.99
N ALA A 278 9.03 -0.16 -30.93
CA ALA A 278 9.55 1.19 -30.97
C ALA A 278 11.08 1.19 -30.91
N TYR A 279 11.70 2.01 -31.76
CA TYR A 279 13.13 2.26 -31.75
C TYR A 279 13.41 3.58 -31.05
N LEU A 280 13.94 3.49 -29.83
CA LEU A 280 14.19 4.64 -28.95
C LEU A 280 15.64 5.13 -29.01
N ALA A 281 16.48 4.53 -29.86
CA ALA A 281 17.88 4.89 -30.03
C ALA A 281 18.03 6.18 -30.86
N ASP A 282 18.92 7.07 -30.41
CA ASP A 282 19.32 8.30 -31.11
C ASP A 282 18.15 9.25 -31.48
N LEU A 283 17.05 9.20 -30.73
CA LEU A 283 15.97 10.15 -30.91
C LEU A 283 16.43 11.55 -30.47
N PRO A 284 16.29 12.59 -31.32
CA PRO A 284 16.49 13.95 -30.90
C PRO A 284 15.36 14.29 -29.91
N THR A 285 15.69 14.38 -28.64
CA THR A 285 14.77 14.92 -27.65
C THR A 285 14.76 16.44 -27.75
N ALA A 286 13.60 17.05 -27.57
CA ALA A 286 13.42 18.50 -27.53
C ALA A 286 14.27 19.17 -26.43
N THR A 287 14.68 18.40 -25.41
CA THR A 287 15.53 18.84 -24.31
C THR A 287 17.03 18.64 -24.55
N GLY A 288 17.44 17.95 -25.62
CA GLY A 288 18.84 17.66 -25.93
C GLY A 288 19.49 16.58 -25.05
N GLU A 289 18.74 15.94 -24.16
CA GLU A 289 19.17 14.77 -23.38
C GLU A 289 18.89 13.49 -24.16
N THR A 290 19.90 12.69 -24.48
CA THR A 290 19.66 11.38 -25.10
C THR A 290 18.77 10.53 -24.20
N ALA A 291 17.76 9.87 -24.79
CA ALA A 291 16.86 8.95 -24.09
C ALA A 291 17.68 7.92 -23.29
N THR A 292 17.78 8.13 -21.98
CA THR A 292 18.64 7.35 -21.10
C THR A 292 17.79 6.31 -20.37
N GLY A 293 17.67 5.14 -20.97
CA GLY A 293 17.08 3.96 -20.34
C GLY A 293 17.25 2.77 -21.27
N ALA A 294 17.98 1.73 -20.82
CA ALA A 294 18.30 0.48 -21.52
C ALA A 294 17.77 0.40 -22.96
N VAL A 295 18.37 1.20 -23.85
CA VAL A 295 17.96 1.27 -25.25
C VAL A 295 18.44 -0.04 -25.86
N VAL A 296 17.51 -0.96 -26.04
CA VAL A 296 17.79 -2.20 -26.73
C VAL A 296 17.95 -1.84 -28.20
N ALA A 297 19.15 -2.06 -28.75
CA ALA A 297 19.41 -1.86 -30.18
C ALA A 297 18.46 -2.67 -31.08
N ASP A 298 17.82 -3.71 -30.52
CA ASP A 298 16.82 -4.59 -31.14
C ASP A 298 15.36 -4.08 -31.05
N GLY A 299 15.13 -2.88 -30.51
CA GLY A 299 13.79 -2.30 -30.35
C GLY A 299 13.08 -2.65 -29.04
N THR A 300 12.11 -1.84 -28.67
CA THR A 300 11.33 -1.95 -27.43
C THR A 300 9.90 -2.34 -27.75
N PRO A 301 9.33 -3.39 -27.12
CA PRO A 301 7.94 -3.75 -27.33
C PRO A 301 7.02 -2.67 -26.77
N VAL A 302 6.06 -2.23 -27.57
CA VAL A 302 5.04 -1.24 -27.21
C VAL A 302 3.67 -1.74 -27.62
N SER A 303 2.63 -1.37 -26.88
CA SER A 303 1.25 -1.61 -27.27
C SER A 303 0.78 -0.45 -28.13
N ILE A 304 0.43 -0.72 -29.39
CA ILE A 304 -0.16 0.27 -30.29
C ILE A 304 -1.67 0.16 -30.17
N ILE A 305 -2.33 1.28 -29.86
CA ILE A 305 -3.77 1.36 -29.64
C ILE A 305 -4.32 2.36 -30.65
N ALA A 306 -4.96 1.86 -31.70
CA ALA A 306 -5.67 2.67 -32.66
C ALA A 306 -7.10 2.92 -32.16
N LEU A 307 -7.52 4.17 -32.14
CA LEU A 307 -8.81 4.62 -31.64
C LEU A 307 -9.56 5.33 -32.77
N SER A 308 -10.85 5.01 -32.96
CA SER A 308 -11.68 5.74 -33.92
C SER A 308 -11.94 7.18 -33.46
N GLU A 309 -12.12 7.39 -32.16
CA GLU A 309 -12.39 8.68 -31.53
C GLU A 309 -11.77 8.72 -30.12
N ASP A 310 -11.49 9.92 -29.61
CA ASP A 310 -11.11 10.08 -28.20
C ASP A 310 -12.35 10.11 -27.30
N LEU A 311 -12.70 8.93 -26.77
CA LEU A 311 -13.85 8.79 -25.88
C LEU A 311 -13.72 9.59 -24.58
N ALA A 312 -12.49 9.84 -24.12
CA ALA A 312 -12.26 10.60 -22.90
C ALA A 312 -12.45 12.12 -23.10
N GLY A 313 -12.25 12.62 -24.32
CA GLY A 313 -12.48 14.01 -24.70
C GLY A 313 -11.92 15.03 -23.70
N ALA A 314 -12.78 15.93 -23.23
CA ALA A 314 -12.42 16.98 -22.26
C ALA A 314 -12.02 16.47 -20.88
N GLU A 315 -12.38 15.23 -20.52
CA GLU A 315 -12.07 14.62 -19.24
C GLU A 315 -10.69 13.93 -19.25
N ARG A 316 -10.06 13.80 -20.42
CA ARG A 316 -8.73 13.19 -20.54
C ARG A 316 -7.68 14.01 -19.79
N ASN A 317 -7.08 13.38 -18.79
CA ASN A 317 -5.97 13.94 -18.03
C ASN A 317 -4.63 13.76 -18.76
N TYR A 318 -3.97 14.88 -19.04
CA TYR A 318 -2.63 14.92 -19.64
C TYR A 318 -1.59 15.39 -18.61
N THR A 319 -0.45 14.72 -18.57
CA THR A 319 0.74 15.23 -17.85
C THR A 319 1.37 16.38 -18.63
N ALA A 320 1.37 16.30 -19.96
CA ALA A 320 1.82 17.34 -20.87
C ALA A 320 1.12 17.18 -22.23
N ALA A 321 0.82 18.28 -22.92
CA ALA A 321 0.22 18.30 -24.25
C ALA A 321 0.55 19.60 -24.99
N ILE A 322 0.41 19.63 -26.32
CA ILE A 322 0.67 20.82 -27.16
C ILE A 322 -0.40 21.93 -27.04
N GLY A 323 -1.50 21.68 -26.34
CA GLY A 323 -2.65 22.57 -26.28
C GLY A 323 -3.76 22.03 -25.40
N ASP A 324 -5.00 22.40 -25.69
CA ASP A 324 -6.16 21.75 -25.11
C ASP A 324 -6.40 20.34 -25.70
N TRP A 325 -7.41 19.64 -25.20
CA TRP A 325 -7.71 18.28 -25.65
C TRP A 325 -8.12 18.23 -27.14
N GLN A 326 -8.74 19.29 -27.67
CA GLN A 326 -9.19 19.36 -29.06
C GLN A 326 -8.01 19.57 -30.00
N GLU A 327 -7.14 20.52 -29.66
CA GLU A 327 -5.90 20.78 -30.40
C GLU A 327 -4.98 19.56 -30.40
N THR A 328 -4.88 18.90 -29.24
CA THR A 328 -4.06 17.69 -29.09
C THR A 328 -4.61 16.53 -29.91
N TRP A 329 -5.93 16.28 -29.86
CA TRP A 329 -6.55 15.20 -30.63
C TRP A 329 -6.55 15.48 -32.13
N ALA A 330 -6.79 16.72 -32.56
CA ALA A 330 -6.69 17.12 -33.95
C ALA A 330 -5.30 16.83 -34.55
N ALA A 331 -4.23 17.07 -33.78
CA ALA A 331 -2.88 16.71 -34.22
C ALA A 331 -2.69 15.18 -34.33
N VAL A 332 -3.34 14.38 -33.47
CA VAL A 332 -3.34 12.91 -33.58
C VAL A 332 -4.08 12.45 -34.84
N GLU A 333 -5.18 13.12 -35.20
CA GLU A 333 -5.92 12.87 -36.43
C GLU A 333 -5.08 13.17 -37.69
N GLU A 334 -4.19 14.17 -37.61
CA GLU A 334 -3.24 14.54 -38.68
C GLU A 334 -2.02 13.61 -38.79
N GLY A 335 -1.82 12.70 -37.84
CA GLY A 335 -0.75 11.70 -37.87
C GLY A 335 0.26 11.76 -36.73
N ALA A 336 0.03 12.58 -35.71
CA ALA A 336 0.79 12.54 -34.47
C ALA A 336 0.34 11.40 -33.54
N VAL A 337 1.08 11.19 -32.44
CA VAL A 337 0.78 10.14 -31.47
C VAL A 337 0.68 10.67 -30.04
N LEU A 338 -0.14 10.00 -29.24
CA LEU A 338 -0.10 10.14 -27.77
C LEU A 338 0.64 8.96 -27.17
N ILE A 339 1.37 9.20 -26.09
CA ILE A 339 1.97 8.13 -25.29
C ILE A 339 1.42 8.15 -23.87
N ASN A 340 1.54 7.04 -23.15
CA ASN A 340 1.20 7.03 -21.74
C ASN A 340 2.35 7.52 -20.84
N GLU A 341 1.97 8.09 -19.69
CA GLU A 341 2.91 8.60 -18.69
C GLU A 341 4.00 7.58 -18.27
N PRO A 342 3.71 6.28 -18.01
CA PRO A 342 4.76 5.33 -17.67
C PRO A 342 5.84 5.17 -18.75
N MET A 343 5.47 5.23 -20.03
CA MET A 343 6.42 5.21 -21.15
C MET A 343 7.27 6.48 -21.15
N ALA A 344 6.64 7.64 -21.03
CA ALA A 344 7.34 8.92 -20.98
C ALA A 344 8.35 8.97 -19.83
N ASN A 345 7.94 8.59 -18.61
CA ASN A 345 8.79 8.62 -17.42
C ASN A 345 9.96 7.62 -17.49
N ARG A 346 9.71 6.43 -18.07
CA ARG A 346 10.69 5.35 -18.19
C ARG A 346 11.76 5.66 -19.24
N TYR A 347 11.36 6.24 -20.37
CA TYR A 347 12.25 6.51 -21.51
C TYR A 347 12.64 7.98 -21.64
N LYS A 348 12.19 8.83 -20.71
CA LYS A 348 12.45 10.29 -20.67
C LYS A 348 11.99 11.01 -21.95
N LEU A 349 10.83 10.61 -22.45
CA LEU A 349 10.21 11.23 -23.63
C LEU A 349 9.36 12.43 -23.21
N HIS A 350 9.36 13.46 -24.05
CA HIS A 350 8.65 14.71 -23.86
C HIS A 350 7.72 14.99 -25.06
N VAL A 351 6.76 15.89 -24.85
CA VAL A 351 5.96 16.43 -25.95
C VAL A 351 6.86 17.20 -26.92
N GLY A 352 6.71 16.94 -28.21
CA GLY A 352 7.55 17.45 -29.29
C GLY A 352 8.66 16.50 -29.73
N ASP A 353 8.95 15.44 -28.97
CA ASP A 353 9.88 14.39 -29.40
C ASP A 353 9.26 13.57 -30.55
N GLU A 354 10.11 12.94 -31.37
CA GLU A 354 9.64 11.97 -32.37
C GLU A 354 9.82 10.54 -31.87
N LEU A 355 8.84 9.68 -32.13
CA LEU A 355 8.88 8.25 -31.85
C LEU A 355 9.06 7.47 -33.14
N ALA A 356 10.12 6.67 -33.24
CA ALA A 356 10.31 5.77 -34.38
C ALA A 356 9.65 4.41 -34.11
N LEU A 357 8.72 4.00 -34.98
CA LEU A 357 7.97 2.75 -34.86
C LEU A 357 8.16 1.87 -36.08
N GLN A 358 8.25 0.57 -35.86
CA GLN A 358 8.22 -0.42 -36.94
C GLN A 358 6.79 -0.52 -37.49
N THR A 359 6.61 -0.12 -38.75
CA THR A 359 5.36 -0.27 -39.51
C THR A 359 5.52 -1.31 -40.61
N ASP A 360 4.43 -1.71 -41.26
CA ASP A 360 4.48 -2.59 -42.44
C ASP A 360 5.11 -1.90 -43.66
N ARG A 361 5.19 -0.56 -43.61
CA ARG A 361 5.89 0.29 -44.57
C ARG A 361 7.30 0.67 -44.13
N GLY A 362 7.87 -0.08 -43.19
CA GLY A 362 9.20 0.15 -42.63
C GLY A 362 9.18 1.05 -41.38
N VAL A 363 10.35 1.50 -40.94
CA VAL A 363 10.45 2.37 -39.77
C VAL A 363 9.97 3.77 -40.13
N GLN A 364 8.92 4.24 -39.45
CA GLN A 364 8.35 5.58 -39.60
C GLN A 364 8.47 6.37 -38.30
N ARG A 365 8.48 7.70 -38.40
CA ARG A 365 8.61 8.60 -37.25
C ARG A 365 7.32 9.38 -37.04
N PHE A 366 6.91 9.47 -35.79
CA PHE A 366 5.66 10.11 -35.40
C PHE A 366 5.93 11.12 -34.27
N PRO A 367 5.49 12.39 -34.40
CA PRO A 367 5.65 13.38 -33.35
C PRO A 367 4.75 13.06 -32.15
N ILE A 368 5.29 13.22 -30.94
CA ILE A 368 4.56 13.03 -29.68
C ILE A 368 3.89 14.35 -29.32
N VAL A 369 2.56 14.39 -29.35
CA VAL A 369 1.79 15.62 -29.11
C VAL A 369 1.16 15.69 -27.72
N GLY A 370 1.14 14.57 -27.01
CA GLY A 370 0.63 14.51 -25.65
C GLY A 370 1.05 13.26 -24.89
N ILE A 371 1.11 13.41 -23.57
CA ILE A 371 1.40 12.37 -22.60
C ILE A 371 0.18 12.22 -21.71
N ALA A 372 -0.56 11.13 -21.88
CA ALA A 372 -1.78 10.86 -21.14
C ALA A 372 -1.49 10.10 -19.84
N VAL A 373 -2.18 10.48 -18.75
CA VAL A 373 -2.14 9.73 -17.49
C VAL A 373 -2.75 8.34 -17.71
N ASN A 374 -2.03 7.30 -17.29
CA ASN A 374 -2.48 5.93 -17.50
C ASN A 374 -1.92 4.99 -16.41
N PHE A 375 -2.74 4.02 -16.01
CA PHE A 375 -2.37 3.00 -15.02
C PHE A 375 -1.83 1.71 -15.63
N ASP A 376 -1.86 1.55 -16.95
CA ASP A 376 -1.15 0.45 -17.62
C ASP A 376 0.37 0.71 -17.56
N VAL A 377 1.08 -0.20 -16.92
CA VAL A 377 2.55 -0.15 -16.78
C VAL A 377 3.28 -0.44 -18.09
N ARG A 378 2.60 -0.98 -19.10
CA ARG A 378 3.16 -1.24 -20.42
C ARG A 378 3.30 0.07 -21.20
N PRO A 379 4.31 0.20 -22.08
CA PRO A 379 4.40 1.36 -22.96
C PRO A 379 3.27 1.34 -23.99
N ASN A 380 2.43 2.38 -23.98
CA ASN A 380 1.27 2.48 -24.87
C ASN A 380 1.43 3.69 -25.79
N VAL A 381 1.13 3.48 -27.07
CA VAL A 381 1.09 4.52 -28.10
C VAL A 381 -0.31 4.55 -28.70
N PHE A 382 -0.96 5.71 -28.64
CA PHE A 382 -2.30 5.90 -29.18
C PHE A 382 -2.23 6.58 -30.55
N PHE A 383 -2.99 6.02 -31.49
CA PHE A 383 -3.14 6.50 -32.86
C PHE A 383 -4.61 6.79 -33.17
N HIS A 384 -4.84 7.71 -34.10
CA HIS A 384 -6.11 7.78 -34.81
C HIS A 384 -6.22 6.58 -35.79
N ASP A 385 -7.34 5.87 -35.78
CA ASP A 385 -7.55 4.62 -36.54
C ASP A 385 -7.24 4.75 -38.05
N PRO A 386 -7.71 5.78 -38.78
CA PRO A 386 -7.33 6.00 -40.18
C PRO A 386 -5.82 6.13 -40.42
N VAL A 387 -5.08 6.77 -39.50
CA VAL A 387 -3.62 6.89 -39.59
C VAL A 387 -2.98 5.52 -39.39
N TYR A 388 -3.40 4.79 -38.36
CA TYR A 388 -2.91 3.43 -38.10
C TYR A 388 -3.11 2.51 -39.32
N ARG A 389 -4.33 2.47 -39.88
CA ARG A 389 -4.65 1.63 -41.04
C ARG A 389 -3.82 1.96 -42.26
N HIS A 390 -3.42 3.22 -42.43
CA HIS A 390 -2.54 3.63 -43.52
C HIS A 390 -1.14 3.01 -43.43
N TYR A 391 -0.62 2.77 -42.23
CA TYR A 391 0.76 2.29 -42.02
C TYR A 391 0.89 0.79 -41.75
N TRP A 392 -0.15 0.14 -41.22
CA TRP A 392 -0.18 -1.30 -40.88
C TRP A 392 -1.12 -2.14 -41.76
N ASP A 393 -1.83 -1.55 -42.73
CA ASP A 393 -2.76 -2.24 -43.66
C ASP A 393 -3.70 -3.27 -42.95
N ASP A 394 -4.03 -3.02 -41.67
CA ASP A 394 -4.81 -3.89 -40.78
C ASP A 394 -6.21 -3.33 -40.56
N ASN A 395 -7.24 -4.08 -40.96
CA ASN A 395 -8.65 -3.71 -40.78
C ASN A 395 -9.34 -4.46 -39.63
N ALA A 396 -8.61 -5.26 -38.85
CA ALA A 396 -9.18 -5.95 -37.70
C ALA A 396 -9.53 -4.98 -36.57
N LEU A 397 -10.52 -5.37 -35.76
CA LEU A 397 -10.90 -4.64 -34.55
C LEU A 397 -10.62 -5.50 -33.31
N SER A 398 -10.24 -4.88 -32.19
CA SER A 398 -10.02 -5.58 -30.91
C SER A 398 -11.25 -5.47 -30.00
N ALA A 399 -11.87 -4.30 -29.95
CA ALA A 399 -13.09 -4.08 -29.20
C ALA A 399 -13.95 -2.97 -29.83
N ILE A 400 -15.23 -3.02 -29.49
CA ILE A 400 -16.24 -2.03 -29.87
C ILE A 400 -16.84 -1.46 -28.58
N ALA A 401 -16.82 -0.14 -28.48
CA ALA A 401 -17.46 0.65 -27.45
C ALA A 401 -18.81 1.14 -28.00
N VAL A 402 -19.88 0.93 -27.25
CA VAL A 402 -21.26 1.23 -27.68
C VAL A 402 -21.91 2.18 -26.67
N PHE A 403 -22.49 3.26 -27.18
CA PHE A 403 -23.27 4.23 -26.44
C PHE A 403 -24.75 3.99 -26.70
N VAL A 404 -25.55 3.88 -25.65
CA VAL A 404 -27.00 3.67 -25.78
C VAL A 404 -27.74 5.00 -25.81
N ALA A 405 -28.91 5.02 -26.43
CA ALA A 405 -29.76 6.21 -26.44
C ALA A 405 -30.24 6.58 -25.03
N PRO A 406 -30.46 7.87 -24.73
CA PRO A 406 -30.95 8.29 -23.42
C PRO A 406 -32.26 7.59 -23.04
N GLY A 407 -32.32 7.05 -21.82
CA GLY A 407 -33.51 6.37 -21.28
C GLY A 407 -33.60 4.86 -21.57
N VAL A 408 -32.63 4.28 -22.26
CA VAL A 408 -32.49 2.82 -22.43
C VAL A 408 -31.80 2.22 -21.21
N ASP A 409 -32.33 1.11 -20.67
CA ASP A 409 -31.64 0.36 -19.62
C ASP A 409 -30.46 -0.42 -20.22
N VAL A 410 -29.26 -0.14 -19.71
CA VAL A 410 -28.01 -0.71 -20.23
C VAL A 410 -27.94 -2.23 -20.01
N GLU A 411 -28.42 -2.74 -18.86
CA GLU A 411 -28.34 -4.16 -18.54
C GLU A 411 -29.34 -4.98 -19.39
N GLU A 412 -30.53 -4.44 -19.62
CA GLU A 412 -31.50 -5.01 -20.57
C GLU A 412 -30.92 -5.05 -21.99
N LYS A 413 -30.28 -3.95 -22.44
CA LYS A 413 -29.65 -3.89 -23.76
C LYS A 413 -28.47 -4.86 -23.88
N VAL A 414 -27.65 -5.04 -22.84
CA VAL A 414 -26.59 -6.06 -22.81
C VAL A 414 -27.17 -7.45 -22.98
N ALA A 415 -28.27 -7.77 -22.30
CA ALA A 415 -28.93 -9.08 -22.41
C ALA A 415 -29.51 -9.30 -23.83
N GLU A 416 -30.11 -8.27 -24.42
CA GLU A 416 -30.61 -8.28 -25.80
C GLU A 416 -29.48 -8.52 -26.81
N LEU A 417 -28.37 -7.77 -26.70
CA LEU A 417 -27.22 -7.94 -27.58
C LEU A 417 -26.61 -9.34 -27.44
N ARG A 418 -26.48 -9.87 -26.22
CA ARG A 418 -26.02 -11.26 -26.01
C ARG A 418 -26.93 -12.27 -26.70
N ALA A 419 -28.25 -12.06 -26.68
CA ALA A 419 -29.19 -12.95 -27.37
C ALA A 419 -29.11 -12.79 -28.90
N ALA A 420 -28.91 -11.57 -29.40
CA ALA A 420 -28.83 -11.27 -30.84
C ALA A 420 -27.59 -11.85 -31.54
N PHE A 421 -26.48 -12.00 -30.80
CA PHE A 421 -25.24 -12.59 -31.32
C PHE A 421 -25.02 -14.05 -30.87
N ALA A 422 -25.93 -14.62 -30.07
CA ALA A 422 -25.82 -15.99 -29.57
C ALA A 422 -25.82 -17.01 -30.72
N GLY A 423 -24.74 -17.80 -30.83
CA GLY A 423 -24.62 -18.91 -31.78
C GLY A 423 -24.03 -18.54 -33.15
N GLU A 424 -23.80 -17.25 -33.41
CA GLU A 424 -23.10 -16.78 -34.62
C GLU A 424 -21.65 -16.43 -34.31
N GLU A 425 -21.43 -15.63 -33.25
CA GLU A 425 -20.11 -15.23 -32.78
C GLU A 425 -20.04 -15.33 -31.26
N GLU A 426 -18.94 -15.87 -30.73
CA GLU A 426 -18.69 -15.79 -29.30
C GLU A 426 -18.21 -14.37 -28.97
N LEU A 427 -19.11 -13.51 -28.51
CA LEU A 427 -18.82 -12.14 -28.09
C LEU A 427 -18.91 -11.99 -26.56
N LEU A 428 -17.92 -11.34 -25.97
CA LEU A 428 -17.96 -10.83 -24.60
C LEU A 428 -18.58 -9.44 -24.59
N ILE A 429 -19.86 -9.39 -24.21
CA ILE A 429 -20.62 -8.13 -24.10
C ILE A 429 -20.74 -7.80 -22.62
N ARG A 430 -20.21 -6.66 -22.18
CA ARG A 430 -20.19 -6.24 -20.77
C ARG A 430 -20.66 -4.79 -20.66
N SER A 431 -21.47 -4.51 -19.64
CA SER A 431 -21.78 -3.13 -19.27
C SER A 431 -20.56 -2.44 -18.69
N ASN A 432 -20.51 -1.11 -18.82
CA ASN A 432 -19.51 -0.27 -18.19
C ASN A 432 -19.43 -0.54 -16.69
N ARG A 433 -20.58 -0.52 -16.02
CA ARG A 433 -20.70 -0.77 -14.58
C ARG A 433 -20.08 -2.12 -14.19
N GLY A 434 -20.37 -3.18 -14.95
CA GLY A 434 -19.77 -4.50 -14.74
C GLY A 434 -18.25 -4.48 -14.93
N THR A 435 -17.76 -3.82 -15.98
CA THR A 435 -16.32 -3.70 -16.27
C THR A 435 -15.58 -2.92 -15.18
N ARG A 436 -16.10 -1.74 -14.80
CA ARG A 436 -15.56 -0.90 -13.72
C ARG A 436 -15.56 -1.63 -12.39
N GLN A 437 -16.65 -2.29 -12.03
CA GLN A 437 -16.74 -3.02 -10.77
C GLN A 437 -15.76 -4.20 -10.72
N ASN A 438 -15.62 -4.94 -11.83
CA ASN A 438 -14.62 -6.00 -11.93
C ASN A 438 -13.19 -5.46 -11.76
N ALA A 439 -12.87 -4.30 -12.36
CA ALA A 439 -11.56 -3.66 -12.21
C ALA A 439 -11.28 -3.21 -10.77
N LEU A 440 -12.28 -2.64 -10.08
CA LEU A 440 -12.16 -2.25 -8.68
C LEU A 440 -12.08 -3.45 -7.73
N ASP A 441 -12.80 -4.53 -8.01
CA ASP A 441 -12.69 -5.77 -7.24
C ASP A 441 -11.29 -6.37 -7.37
N VAL A 442 -10.72 -6.36 -8.58
CA VAL A 442 -9.33 -6.75 -8.85
C VAL A 442 -8.34 -5.88 -8.07
N PHE A 443 -8.56 -4.58 -8.05
CA PHE A 443 -7.75 -3.64 -7.28
C PHE A 443 -7.80 -3.95 -5.78
N ASP A 444 -9.00 -4.08 -5.21
CA ASP A 444 -9.21 -4.34 -3.78
C ASP A 444 -8.55 -5.66 -3.35
N ARG A 445 -8.61 -6.68 -4.21
CA ARG A 445 -7.95 -7.97 -3.99
C ARG A 445 -6.42 -7.86 -3.99
N THR A 446 -5.84 -6.96 -4.78
CA THR A 446 -4.39 -6.76 -4.85
C THR A 446 -3.83 -6.22 -3.52
N PHE A 447 -4.59 -5.35 -2.85
CA PHE A 447 -4.20 -4.78 -1.55
C PHE A 447 -4.69 -5.58 -0.32
N ALA A 448 -5.48 -6.64 -0.52
CA ALA A 448 -5.97 -7.48 0.57
C ALA A 448 -4.84 -8.07 1.44
N ILE A 449 -3.68 -8.39 0.84
CA ILE A 449 -2.49 -8.86 1.58
C ILE A 449 -2.02 -7.82 2.58
N THR A 450 -1.88 -6.58 2.12
CA THR A 450 -1.41 -5.47 2.91
C THR A 450 -2.35 -5.23 4.09
N VAL A 451 -3.66 -5.26 3.83
CA VAL A 451 -4.69 -5.15 4.89
C VAL A 451 -4.59 -6.31 5.89
N ALA A 452 -4.40 -7.54 5.43
CA ALA A 452 -4.25 -8.70 6.31
C ALA A 452 -2.99 -8.60 7.20
N LEU A 453 -1.84 -8.22 6.63
CA LEU A 453 -0.60 -8.00 7.37
C LEU A 453 -0.74 -6.85 8.38
N GLN A 454 -1.46 -5.80 8.01
CA GLN A 454 -1.76 -4.66 8.88
C GLN A 454 -2.62 -5.07 10.07
N LEU A 455 -3.68 -5.87 9.86
CA LEU A 455 -4.49 -6.41 10.96
C LEU A 455 -3.66 -7.28 11.91
N LEU A 456 -2.76 -8.11 11.36
CA LEU A 456 -1.85 -8.93 12.17
C LEU A 456 -0.90 -8.07 12.99
N ALA A 457 -0.27 -7.06 12.37
CA ALA A 457 0.61 -6.12 13.07
C ALA A 457 -0.13 -5.36 14.18
N THR A 458 -1.38 -4.94 13.92
CA THR A 458 -2.26 -4.28 14.89
C THR A 458 -2.54 -5.19 16.09
N LEU A 459 -2.87 -6.46 15.84
CA LEU A 459 -3.13 -7.44 16.89
C LEU A 459 -1.89 -7.66 17.77
N VAL A 460 -0.71 -7.81 17.16
CA VAL A 460 0.56 -7.99 17.88
C VAL A 460 0.87 -6.75 18.73
N ALA A 461 0.72 -5.55 18.17
CA ALA A 461 0.92 -4.30 18.90
C ALA A 461 -0.06 -4.18 20.08
N PHE A 462 -1.34 -4.50 19.86
CA PHE A 462 -2.37 -4.51 20.88
C PHE A 462 -2.04 -5.47 22.04
N ILE A 463 -1.63 -6.70 21.73
CA ILE A 463 -1.22 -7.68 22.76
C ILE A 463 -0.01 -7.17 23.55
N GLY A 464 0.96 -6.55 22.89
CA GLY A 464 2.13 -5.95 23.55
C GLY A 464 1.74 -4.84 24.54
N ILE A 465 0.84 -3.95 24.12
CA ILE A 465 0.32 -2.87 24.98
C ILE A 465 -0.50 -3.44 26.12
N LEU A 466 -1.42 -4.36 25.83
CA LEU A 466 -2.28 -5.01 26.83
C LEU A 466 -1.41 -5.69 27.90
N SER A 467 -0.39 -6.43 27.50
CA SER A 467 0.55 -7.10 28.41
C SER A 467 1.29 -6.09 29.28
N THR A 468 1.73 -4.97 28.69
CA THR A 468 2.42 -3.90 29.42
C THR A 468 1.51 -3.20 30.43
N LEU A 469 0.26 -2.92 30.06
CA LEU A 469 -0.75 -2.33 30.93
C LEU A 469 -1.19 -3.29 32.05
N MET A 470 -1.35 -4.58 31.74
CA MET A 470 -1.65 -5.60 32.74
C MET A 470 -0.52 -5.73 33.76
N SER A 471 0.74 -5.76 33.30
CA SER A 471 1.91 -5.74 34.18
C SER A 471 1.91 -4.52 35.11
N LEU A 472 1.61 -3.33 34.57
CA LEU A 472 1.47 -2.09 35.36
C LEU A 472 0.36 -2.19 36.42
N GLN A 473 -0.79 -2.78 36.09
CA GLN A 473 -1.90 -2.93 37.03
C GLN A 473 -1.56 -3.94 38.15
N LEU A 474 -0.93 -5.06 37.81
CA LEU A 474 -0.50 -6.06 38.79
C LEU A 474 0.49 -5.48 39.81
N GLU A 475 1.45 -4.68 39.34
CA GLU A 475 2.40 -3.98 40.22
C GLU A 475 1.72 -3.00 41.19
N ARG A 476 0.59 -2.40 40.79
CA ARG A 476 -0.16 -1.43 41.60
C ARG A 476 -1.18 -2.04 42.54
N SER A 477 -1.32 -3.36 42.57
CA SER A 477 -2.24 -4.07 43.47
C SER A 477 -2.07 -3.67 44.95
N ARG A 478 -0.82 -3.49 45.41
CA ARG A 478 -0.52 -3.02 46.78
C ARG A 478 -0.92 -1.56 47.01
N GLU A 479 -0.68 -0.67 46.05
CA GLU A 479 -1.13 0.73 46.13
C GLU A 479 -2.65 0.82 46.24
N ILE A 480 -3.37 0.08 45.41
CA ILE A 480 -4.84 0.02 45.43
C ILE A 480 -5.34 -0.54 46.76
N GLY A 481 -4.64 -1.54 47.32
CA GLY A 481 -4.92 -2.09 48.65
C GLY A 481 -4.80 -1.04 49.77
N VAL A 482 -3.74 -0.23 49.75
CA VAL A 482 -3.54 0.87 50.72
C VAL A 482 -4.65 1.92 50.59
N LEU A 483 -5.00 2.32 49.36
CA LEU A 483 -6.08 3.28 49.12
C LEU A 483 -7.44 2.77 49.61
N ARG A 484 -7.74 1.47 49.44
CA ARG A 484 -8.94 0.88 50.03
C ARG A 484 -8.88 0.84 51.56
N ALA A 485 -7.73 0.53 52.15
CA ALA A 485 -7.55 0.49 53.59
C ALA A 485 -7.71 1.88 54.24
N THR A 486 -7.37 2.95 53.52
CA THR A 486 -7.54 4.34 53.98
C THR A 486 -8.93 4.93 53.67
N GLY A 487 -9.88 4.12 53.19
CA GLY A 487 -11.30 4.51 53.07
C GLY A 487 -11.78 4.84 51.65
N MET A 488 -10.96 4.64 50.62
CA MET A 488 -11.38 4.90 49.23
C MET A 488 -12.39 3.84 48.75
N THR A 489 -13.52 4.30 48.23
CA THR A 489 -14.61 3.41 47.76
C THR A 489 -14.26 2.75 46.42
N ARG A 490 -14.88 1.60 46.09
CA ARG A 490 -14.68 0.92 44.79
C ARG A 490 -15.00 1.83 43.60
N ARG A 491 -16.03 2.68 43.73
CA ARG A 491 -16.45 3.62 42.68
C ARG A 491 -15.47 4.77 42.48
N GLN A 492 -14.76 5.17 43.54
CA GLN A 492 -13.69 6.17 43.46
C GLN A 492 -12.40 5.60 42.87
N LEU A 493 -12.15 4.29 43.01
CA LEU A 493 -10.99 3.62 42.39
C LEU A 493 -11.17 3.30 40.92
N TRP A 494 -12.42 3.14 40.46
CA TRP A 494 -12.75 2.89 39.06
C TRP A 494 -12.78 4.18 38.21
N ARG A 495 -13.08 5.31 38.85
CA ARG A 495 -12.90 6.65 38.29
C ARG A 495 -11.43 7.05 38.35
#